data_AF-A0A1Q9R079-F1
#
_entry.id   AF-A0A1Q9R079-F1
#
_cell.length_a   1.000
_cell.length_b   1.000
_cell.length_c   1.000
_cell.angle_alpha   90.00
_cell.angle_beta   90.00
_cell.angle_gamma   90.00
#
_symmetry.space_group_name_H-M   'P 1'
#
loop_
_entity.id
_entity.type
_entity.pdbx_description
1 polymer ?
#
loop_
_entity_poly.entity_id
_entity_poly.type
_entity_poly.pdbx_seq_one_letter_code
_entity_poly.pdbx_strand_id
1 'polypeptide(L)'
;MLYALLFCAVLLGWLNQQSLSLYCQQRYHQTCELPLLGESTGWRLGGHLNQALVDARERFFDSLDGQPIVAAAEPEPAPPPAVVELPPNIPVVTVTLDAAPAKPAPARQPPAPTAVAVARPAPVLPAIPVSPRVTLNSGDEVFLVGDSMMQGVAPHLSNTLLKRYGIRSINLSRQSTGLAYPGFFNWPQTVAKTLGERPRIRLMVIFLGPNDPWDMPQGKGKPFLRFRTPAWELSYRQRIDAILDQAHVRGVQVIWVGPPNMQQARLSTAMAYLSGLYREQAQRHGQHYVSANVVLGYKGDEFSTTVHNGQGGQLRTRADDGIHFTIPGQKLIANQVLALIAFPGPTVTGH
;
A
#
# COMPACT_ATOMS: atom_id res chain seq x y z
N MET A 1 -22.17 19.91 -28.71
CA MET A 1 -21.02 19.99 -27.78
C MET A 1 -21.47 20.17 -26.32
N LEU A 2 -22.25 21.21 -25.99
CA LEU A 2 -22.72 21.46 -24.62
C LEU A 2 -23.50 20.28 -24.01
N TYR A 3 -24.44 19.69 -24.75
CA TYR A 3 -25.22 18.53 -24.30
C TYR A 3 -24.37 17.29 -24.02
N ALA A 4 -23.31 17.06 -24.81
CA ALA A 4 -22.40 15.94 -24.62
C ALA A 4 -21.55 16.13 -23.35
N LEU A 5 -21.08 17.36 -23.09
CA LEU A 5 -20.35 17.69 -21.86
C LEU A 5 -21.24 17.54 -20.62
N LEU A 6 -22.49 17.97 -20.71
CA LEU A 6 -23.45 17.89 -19.61
C LEU A 6 -23.82 16.43 -19.31
N PHE A 7 -24.04 15.62 -20.35
CA PHE A 7 -24.25 14.19 -20.22
C PHE A 7 -23.04 13.48 -19.58
N CYS A 8 -21.81 13.76 -20.06
CA CYS A 8 -20.60 13.20 -19.49
C CYS A 8 -20.41 13.60 -18.01
N ALA A 9 -20.67 14.85 -17.66
CA ALA A 9 -20.57 15.31 -16.27
C ALA A 9 -21.56 14.58 -15.35
N VAL A 10 -22.81 14.41 -15.80
CA VAL A 10 -23.83 13.64 -15.06
C VAL A 10 -23.43 12.16 -14.93
N LEU A 11 -22.94 11.55 -16.01
CA LEU A 11 -22.50 10.15 -16.01
C LEU A 11 -21.30 9.95 -15.07
N LEU A 12 -20.33 10.85 -15.08
CA LEU A 12 -19.17 10.82 -14.20
C LEU A 12 -19.57 10.97 -12.73
N GLY A 13 -20.49 11.89 -12.42
CA GLY A 13 -21.05 12.05 -11.07
C GLY A 13 -21.84 10.82 -10.62
N TRP A 14 -22.64 10.23 -11.52
CA TRP A 14 -23.41 9.01 -11.27
C TRP A 14 -22.52 7.79 -11.04
N LEU A 15 -21.36 7.69 -11.70
CA LEU A 15 -20.42 6.58 -11.49
C LEU A 15 -19.55 6.79 -10.24
N ASN A 16 -19.10 8.02 -9.99
CA ASN A 16 -18.12 8.36 -8.94
C ASN A 16 -18.75 8.89 -7.64
N GLN A 17 -19.90 8.34 -7.25
CA GLN A 17 -20.65 8.78 -6.06
C GLN A 17 -19.83 8.70 -4.77
N GLN A 18 -19.05 7.63 -4.61
CA GLN A 18 -18.21 7.42 -3.43
C GLN A 18 -17.07 8.45 -3.37
N SER A 19 -16.45 8.78 -4.51
CA SER A 19 -15.44 9.84 -4.61
C SER A 19 -16.02 11.21 -4.25
N LEU A 20 -17.24 11.50 -4.69
CA LEU A 20 -17.95 12.74 -4.38
C LEU A 20 -18.30 12.84 -2.88
N SER A 21 -18.79 11.73 -2.29
CA SER A 21 -19.07 11.64 -0.87
C SER A 21 -17.81 11.81 -0.03
N LEU A 22 -16.71 11.15 -0.41
CA LEU A 22 -15.42 11.28 0.25
C LEU A 22 -14.86 12.70 0.14
N TYR A 23 -14.92 13.31 -1.04
CA TYR A 23 -14.51 14.69 -1.24
C TYR A 23 -15.30 15.64 -0.34
N CYS A 24 -16.62 15.49 -0.25
CA CYS A 24 -17.44 16.32 0.62
C CYS A 24 -17.18 16.09 2.11
N GLN A 25 -16.97 14.84 2.50
CA GLN A 25 -16.60 14.50 3.87
C GLN A 25 -15.24 15.10 4.24
N GLN A 26 -14.28 15.11 3.31
CA GLN A 26 -12.95 15.67 3.51
C GLN A 26 -12.92 17.20 3.46
N ARG A 27 -13.71 17.82 2.57
CA ARG A 27 -13.67 19.27 2.29
C ARG A 27 -14.64 20.07 3.13
N TYR A 28 -15.85 19.54 3.34
CA TYR A 28 -16.99 20.25 3.94
C TYR A 28 -17.49 19.59 5.23
N HIS A 29 -16.92 18.45 5.63
CA HIS A 29 -17.31 17.72 6.85
C HIS A 29 -18.80 17.32 6.88
N GLN A 30 -19.39 17.08 5.71
CA GLN A 30 -20.80 16.68 5.54
C GLN A 30 -20.94 15.60 4.48
N THR A 31 -22.03 14.83 4.54
CA THR A 31 -22.42 13.88 3.50
C THR A 31 -23.08 14.62 2.35
N CYS A 32 -22.51 14.53 1.14
CA CYS A 32 -23.12 15.07 -0.09
C CYS A 32 -24.16 14.11 -0.70
N GLU A 33 -24.96 13.45 0.15
CA GLU A 33 -26.07 12.66 -0.34
C GLU A 33 -27.16 13.61 -0.82
N LEU A 34 -27.53 13.50 -2.10
CA LEU A 34 -28.67 14.21 -2.66
C LEU A 34 -29.95 13.64 -2.03
N PRO A 35 -30.73 14.42 -1.26
CA PRO A 35 -32.00 13.95 -0.71
C PRO A 35 -32.90 13.43 -1.84
N LEU A 36 -33.63 12.34 -1.59
CA LEU A 36 -34.51 11.64 -2.56
C LEU A 36 -33.79 10.87 -3.68
N LEU A 37 -32.67 11.36 -4.22
CA LEU A 37 -31.90 10.65 -5.25
C LEU A 37 -31.03 9.53 -4.66
N GLY A 38 -30.40 9.75 -3.50
CA GLY A 38 -29.50 8.79 -2.83
C GLY A 38 -30.14 7.46 -2.42
N GLU A 39 -31.47 7.44 -2.27
CA GLU A 39 -32.23 6.24 -1.95
C GLU A 39 -32.72 5.48 -3.17
N SER A 40 -32.67 6.09 -4.36
CA SER A 40 -33.16 5.46 -5.58
C SER A 40 -32.22 4.32 -6.03
N THR A 41 -32.83 3.21 -6.45
CA THR A 41 -32.13 2.03 -6.95
C THR A 41 -31.30 2.35 -8.20
N GLY A 42 -31.82 3.23 -9.07
CA GLY A 42 -31.13 3.69 -10.27
C GLY A 42 -29.91 4.56 -9.98
N TRP A 43 -29.93 5.38 -8.92
CA TRP A 43 -28.74 6.09 -8.47
C TRP A 43 -27.72 5.11 -7.89
N ARG A 44 -28.10 4.26 -6.92
CA ARG A 44 -27.16 3.33 -6.26
C ARG A 44 -26.47 2.35 -7.23
N LEU A 45 -27.14 1.98 -8.32
CA LEU A 45 -26.58 1.14 -9.37
C LEU A 45 -25.25 1.69 -9.91
N GLY A 46 -25.10 3.01 -10.07
CA GLY A 46 -23.87 3.62 -10.59
C GLY A 46 -22.68 3.44 -9.65
N GLY A 47 -22.88 3.69 -8.35
CA GLY A 47 -21.87 3.43 -7.33
C GLY A 47 -21.48 1.95 -7.24
N HIS A 48 -22.48 1.04 -7.27
CA HIS A 48 -22.23 -0.41 -7.27
C HIS A 48 -21.46 -0.87 -8.50
N LEU A 49 -21.78 -0.35 -9.69
CA LEU A 49 -21.09 -0.68 -10.93
C LEU A 49 -19.61 -0.26 -10.87
N ASN A 50 -19.34 0.97 -10.39
CA ASN A 50 -17.99 1.46 -10.23
C ASN A 50 -17.19 0.63 -9.24
N GLN A 51 -17.80 0.26 -8.10
CA GLN A 51 -17.16 -0.59 -7.11
C GLN A 51 -16.87 -1.99 -7.66
N ALA A 52 -17.81 -2.59 -8.39
CA ALA A 52 -17.61 -3.88 -9.05
C ALA A 52 -16.48 -3.83 -10.09
N LEU A 53 -16.35 -2.74 -10.85
CA LEU A 53 -15.25 -2.52 -11.80
C LEU A 53 -13.90 -2.39 -11.09
N VAL A 54 -13.85 -1.65 -9.98
CA VAL A 54 -12.64 -1.54 -9.16
C VAL A 54 -12.27 -2.90 -8.59
N ASP A 55 -13.22 -3.63 -7.99
CA ASP A 55 -12.96 -4.96 -7.44
C ASP A 55 -12.52 -5.96 -8.52
N ALA A 56 -13.12 -5.91 -9.72
CA ALA A 56 -12.72 -6.76 -10.84
C ALA A 56 -11.30 -6.41 -11.32
N ARG A 57 -10.95 -5.13 -11.37
CA ARG A 57 -9.61 -4.66 -11.68
C ARG A 57 -8.59 -5.15 -10.65
N GLU A 58 -8.89 -5.02 -9.36
CA GLU A 58 -7.99 -5.50 -8.29
C GLU A 58 -7.79 -7.01 -8.37
N ARG A 59 -8.87 -7.80 -8.54
CA ARG A 59 -8.76 -9.26 -8.73
C ARG A 59 -7.93 -9.62 -9.96
N PHE A 60 -8.06 -8.84 -11.04
CA PHE A 60 -7.25 -9.05 -12.24
C PHE A 60 -5.76 -8.81 -11.96
N PHE A 61 -5.40 -7.72 -11.28
CA PHE A 61 -4.01 -7.48 -10.90
C PHE A 61 -3.48 -8.50 -9.90
N ASP A 62 -4.28 -8.92 -8.91
CA ASP A 62 -3.95 -10.02 -8.01
C ASP A 62 -3.67 -11.33 -8.77
N SER A 63 -4.39 -11.58 -9.87
CA SER A 63 -4.15 -12.75 -10.72
C SER A 63 -2.85 -12.67 -11.52
N LEU A 64 -2.38 -11.47 -11.84
CA LEU A 64 -1.08 -11.24 -12.49
C LEU A 64 0.07 -11.41 -11.50
N ASP A 65 -0.10 -10.97 -10.26
CA ASP A 65 0.90 -11.11 -9.19
C ASP A 65 0.93 -12.54 -8.58
N GLY A 66 -0.18 -13.28 -8.72
CA GLY A 66 -0.38 -14.62 -8.17
C GLY A 66 0.13 -15.78 -9.05
N GLN A 67 0.79 -15.52 -10.18
CA GLN A 67 1.39 -16.60 -10.98
C GLN A 67 2.76 -16.99 -10.42
N PRO A 68 2.91 -18.17 -9.77
CA PRO A 68 4.24 -18.73 -9.61
C PRO A 68 4.81 -18.99 -11.01
N ILE A 69 6.04 -18.54 -11.25
CA ILE A 69 6.86 -19.05 -12.35
C ILE A 69 7.05 -20.54 -12.04
N VAL A 70 6.19 -21.38 -12.59
CA VAL A 70 6.39 -22.83 -12.58
C VAL A 70 7.55 -23.08 -13.53
N ALA A 71 8.71 -23.39 -12.94
CA ALA A 71 9.82 -23.98 -13.64
C ALA A 71 9.33 -25.23 -14.38
N ALA A 72 9.77 -25.36 -15.63
CA ALA A 72 9.37 -26.37 -16.60
C ALA A 72 9.16 -27.77 -16.01
N ALA A 73 7.94 -28.30 -16.16
CA ALA A 73 7.68 -29.72 -16.23
C ALA A 73 7.23 -30.04 -17.66
N GLU A 74 7.81 -31.09 -18.24
CA GLU A 74 7.53 -31.57 -19.60
C GLU A 74 6.02 -31.81 -19.81
N PRO A 75 5.47 -31.54 -21.01
CA PRO A 75 4.06 -31.70 -21.28
C PRO A 75 3.68 -33.18 -21.45
N GLU A 76 2.86 -33.70 -20.54
CA GLU A 76 2.02 -34.89 -20.79
C GLU A 76 0.99 -34.57 -21.90
N PRO A 77 0.63 -35.54 -22.77
CA PRO A 77 -0.28 -35.30 -23.88
C PRO A 77 -1.72 -35.07 -23.39
N ALA A 78 -2.32 -33.97 -23.84
CA ALA A 78 -3.69 -33.59 -23.52
C ALA A 78 -4.73 -34.52 -24.17
N PRO A 79 -5.87 -34.81 -23.50
CA PRO A 79 -7.02 -35.44 -24.14
C PRO A 79 -7.69 -34.47 -25.12
N PRO A 80 -8.41 -34.98 -26.15
CA PRO A 80 -8.94 -34.16 -27.23
C PRO A 80 -10.04 -33.18 -26.75
N PRO A 81 -10.17 -32.00 -27.38
CA PRO A 81 -11.12 -30.98 -26.96
C PRO A 81 -12.56 -31.38 -27.27
N ALA A 82 -13.45 -31.19 -26.30
CA ALA A 82 -14.89 -31.25 -26.49
C ALA A 82 -15.36 -30.05 -27.33
N VAL A 83 -16.10 -30.35 -28.40
CA VAL A 83 -16.74 -29.35 -29.26
C VAL A 83 -17.95 -28.78 -28.52
N VAL A 84 -17.91 -27.49 -28.21
CA VAL A 84 -19.08 -26.73 -27.74
C VAL A 84 -19.59 -25.90 -28.92
N GLU A 85 -20.76 -26.23 -29.42
CA GLU A 85 -21.48 -25.44 -30.43
C GLU A 85 -21.97 -24.12 -29.83
N LEU A 86 -21.63 -23.00 -30.49
CA LEU A 86 -22.13 -21.67 -30.17
C LEU A 86 -23.39 -21.37 -31.02
N PRO A 87 -24.46 -20.79 -30.44
CA PRO A 87 -25.67 -20.45 -31.18
C PRO A 87 -25.47 -19.25 -32.13
N PRO A 88 -26.22 -19.17 -33.24
CA PRO A 88 -26.01 -18.17 -34.28
C PRO A 88 -26.70 -16.82 -33.98
N ASN A 89 -26.11 -15.77 -34.55
CA ASN A 89 -26.60 -14.39 -34.74
C ASN A 89 -26.33 -13.35 -33.63
N ILE A 90 -25.27 -12.56 -33.83
CA ILE A 90 -25.27 -11.12 -33.56
C ILE A 90 -24.65 -10.42 -34.78
N PRO A 91 -25.29 -9.38 -35.36
CA PRO A 91 -24.80 -8.71 -36.57
C PRO A 91 -23.56 -7.86 -36.29
N VAL A 92 -22.50 -8.07 -37.07
CA VAL A 92 -21.32 -7.20 -37.12
C VAL A 92 -21.59 -6.11 -38.15
N VAL A 93 -21.61 -4.85 -37.71
CA VAL A 93 -21.56 -3.68 -38.59
C VAL A 93 -20.12 -3.52 -39.07
N THR A 94 -19.84 -3.96 -40.28
CA THR A 94 -18.57 -3.70 -40.97
C THR A 94 -18.59 -2.29 -41.54
N VAL A 95 -17.68 -1.42 -41.07
CA VAL A 95 -17.37 -0.16 -41.75
C VAL A 95 -16.28 -0.45 -42.78
N THR A 96 -16.65 -0.39 -44.06
CA THR A 96 -15.75 -0.46 -45.20
C THR A 96 -15.05 0.88 -45.39
N LEU A 97 -13.71 0.85 -45.47
CA LEU A 97 -12.91 1.97 -45.95
C LEU A 97 -12.12 1.47 -47.18
N ASP A 98 -12.58 1.88 -48.36
CA ASP A 98 -11.91 1.73 -49.64
C ASP A 98 -10.69 2.66 -49.73
N ALA A 99 -9.51 2.10 -50.00
CA ALA A 99 -8.45 2.76 -50.77
C ALA A 99 -7.41 1.73 -51.26
N ALA A 100 -7.14 1.75 -52.57
CA ALA A 100 -6.23 0.88 -53.30
C ALA A 100 -4.72 1.23 -53.10
N PRO A 101 -3.77 0.35 -53.48
CA PRO A 101 -2.43 0.30 -52.91
C PRO A 101 -1.39 1.14 -53.68
N ALA A 102 -0.42 1.70 -52.96
CA ALA A 102 0.81 2.28 -53.53
C ALA A 102 2.00 1.31 -53.39
N LYS A 103 2.83 1.26 -54.44
CA LYS A 103 3.97 0.36 -54.68
C LYS A 103 5.08 0.40 -53.60
N PRO A 104 5.93 -0.66 -53.49
CA PRO A 104 6.88 -0.83 -52.40
C PRO A 104 8.22 -0.13 -52.64
N ALA A 105 8.82 0.40 -51.57
CA ALA A 105 10.17 0.94 -51.52
C ALA A 105 11.07 0.05 -50.62
N PRO A 106 12.40 0.01 -50.85
CA PRO A 106 13.25 -1.13 -50.53
C PRO A 106 13.64 -1.24 -49.04
N ALA A 107 13.92 -2.48 -48.63
CA ALA A 107 14.24 -2.91 -47.27
C ALA A 107 15.45 -2.16 -46.68
N ARG A 108 15.26 -1.57 -45.49
CA ARG A 108 16.35 -1.09 -44.63
C ARG A 108 16.89 -2.26 -43.80
N GLN A 109 18.20 -2.44 -43.82
CA GLN A 109 18.92 -3.39 -42.96
C GLN A 109 18.77 -3.01 -41.47
N PRO A 110 18.73 -3.99 -40.55
CA PRO A 110 18.72 -3.72 -39.11
C PRO A 110 20.09 -3.19 -38.65
N PRO A 111 20.15 -2.24 -37.70
CA PRO A 111 21.41 -1.83 -37.11
C PRO A 111 21.98 -2.92 -36.17
N ALA A 112 23.31 -2.98 -36.10
CA ALA A 112 24.08 -3.91 -35.29
C ALA A 112 23.81 -3.76 -33.78
N PRO A 113 23.92 -4.85 -32.98
CA PRO A 113 23.62 -4.83 -31.55
C PRO A 113 24.66 -4.00 -30.79
N THR A 114 24.20 -2.94 -30.13
CA THR A 114 25.01 -2.16 -29.20
C THR A 114 25.18 -2.97 -27.92
N ALA A 115 26.44 -3.14 -27.47
CA ALA A 115 26.77 -3.87 -26.26
C ALA A 115 26.00 -3.34 -25.04
N VAL A 116 25.35 -4.25 -24.32
CA VAL A 116 24.67 -3.97 -23.05
C VAL A 116 25.72 -3.55 -22.02
N ALA A 117 25.69 -2.28 -21.62
CA ALA A 117 26.49 -1.79 -20.51
C ALA A 117 26.08 -2.53 -19.23
N VAL A 118 27.05 -3.22 -18.62
CA VAL A 118 26.89 -3.89 -17.33
C VAL A 118 26.39 -2.89 -16.29
N ALA A 119 25.21 -3.14 -15.73
CA ALA A 119 24.62 -2.28 -14.72
C ALA A 119 25.53 -2.22 -13.47
N ARG A 120 26.00 -1.02 -13.14
CA ARG A 120 26.70 -0.78 -11.86
C ARG A 120 25.74 -1.08 -10.69
N PRO A 121 26.23 -1.67 -9.58
CA PRO A 121 25.42 -1.83 -8.38
C PRO A 121 24.96 -0.47 -7.86
N ALA A 122 23.70 -0.40 -7.42
CA ALA A 122 23.12 0.80 -6.84
C ALA A 122 23.94 1.26 -5.62
N PRO A 123 24.11 2.58 -5.39
CA PRO A 123 24.82 3.09 -4.22
C PRO A 123 24.15 2.59 -2.94
N VAL A 124 24.91 1.86 -2.12
CA VAL A 124 24.46 1.42 -0.79
C VAL A 124 24.69 2.60 0.16
N LEU A 125 23.61 3.17 0.70
CA LEU A 125 23.74 4.09 1.83
C LEU A 125 24.43 3.36 2.99
N PRO A 126 25.25 4.04 3.81
CA PRO A 126 25.79 3.44 5.02
C PRO A 126 24.63 2.87 5.85
N ALA A 127 24.67 1.57 6.13
CA ALA A 127 23.70 0.96 7.01
C ALA A 127 23.84 1.61 8.39
N ILE A 128 22.75 2.17 8.92
CA ILE A 128 22.73 2.63 10.31
C ILE A 128 23.00 1.39 11.17
N PRO A 129 24.04 1.37 12.02
CA PRO A 129 24.29 0.23 12.88
C PRO A 129 23.10 0.05 13.83
N VAL A 130 22.29 -0.96 13.57
CA VAL A 130 21.19 -1.38 14.44
C VAL A 130 21.43 -2.81 14.88
N SER A 131 21.38 -3.01 16.20
CA SER A 131 21.33 -4.37 16.77
C SER A 131 19.96 -4.98 16.46
N PRO A 132 19.91 -6.24 16.00
CA PRO A 132 18.65 -6.95 15.81
C PRO A 132 17.84 -6.96 17.12
N ARG A 133 16.53 -6.74 16.98
CA ARG A 133 15.59 -6.66 18.11
C ARG A 133 14.56 -7.78 18.08
N VAL A 134 14.24 -8.28 16.89
CA VAL A 134 13.30 -9.38 16.65
C VAL A 134 14.06 -10.58 16.11
N THR A 135 13.62 -11.78 16.44
CA THR A 135 14.16 -13.02 15.87
C THR A 135 13.07 -13.72 15.08
N LEU A 136 13.36 -14.13 13.85
CA LEU A 136 12.47 -14.95 13.02
C LEU A 136 13.15 -16.25 12.61
N ASN A 137 12.45 -17.36 12.79
CA ASN A 137 12.88 -18.69 12.43
C ASN A 137 12.28 -19.14 11.09
N SER A 138 12.82 -20.23 10.55
CA SER A 138 12.22 -20.91 9.39
C SER A 138 10.78 -21.32 9.69
N GLY A 139 9.86 -21.03 8.76
CA GLY A 139 8.43 -21.32 8.91
C GLY A 139 7.61 -20.22 9.56
N ASP A 140 8.25 -19.22 10.19
CA ASP A 140 7.56 -18.03 10.70
C ASP A 140 7.00 -17.18 9.55
N GLU A 141 5.98 -16.39 9.86
CA GLU A 141 5.34 -15.47 8.92
C GLU A 141 5.36 -14.04 9.47
N VAL A 142 5.39 -13.06 8.55
CA VAL A 142 5.37 -11.63 8.87
C VAL A 142 4.05 -11.01 8.42
N PHE A 143 3.41 -10.23 9.28
CA PHE A 143 2.19 -9.52 8.97
C PHE A 143 2.45 -8.03 8.72
N LEU A 144 2.03 -7.52 7.57
CA LEU A 144 2.25 -6.13 7.16
C LEU A 144 0.93 -5.36 7.20
N VAL A 145 0.90 -4.36 8.07
CA VAL A 145 -0.26 -3.54 8.41
C VAL A 145 0.04 -2.10 8.06
N GLY A 146 -0.85 -1.43 7.34
CA GLY A 146 -0.66 -0.01 7.11
C GLY A 146 -1.43 0.60 5.94
N ASP A 147 -1.12 1.85 5.66
CA ASP A 147 -1.77 2.64 4.62
C ASP A 147 -0.97 2.65 3.31
N SER A 148 -1.08 3.72 2.52
CA SER A 148 -0.30 3.89 1.29
C SER A 148 1.21 3.92 1.52
N MET A 149 1.69 4.29 2.72
CA MET A 149 3.11 4.20 3.07
C MET A 149 3.55 2.75 3.17
N MET A 150 2.78 1.91 3.86
CA MET A 150 3.07 0.48 3.94
C MET A 150 2.96 -0.19 2.57
N GLN A 151 1.99 0.18 1.74
CA GLN A 151 1.87 -0.37 0.39
C GLN A 151 3.12 -0.14 -0.47
N GLY A 152 3.81 0.99 -0.30
CA GLY A 152 5.09 1.22 -0.98
C GLY A 152 6.22 0.34 -0.44
N VAL A 153 6.28 0.09 0.87
CA VAL A 153 7.39 -0.61 1.54
C VAL A 153 7.22 -2.13 1.55
N ALA A 154 5.99 -2.60 1.74
CA ALA A 154 5.64 -4.01 1.92
C ALA A 154 6.11 -4.94 0.79
N PRO A 155 6.06 -4.56 -0.50
CA PRO A 155 6.57 -5.42 -1.58
C PRO A 155 8.08 -5.69 -1.44
N HIS A 156 8.88 -4.68 -1.09
CA HIS A 156 10.34 -4.85 -0.94
C HIS A 156 10.70 -5.70 0.28
N LEU A 157 9.96 -5.50 1.38
CA LEU A 157 10.12 -6.30 2.59
C LEU A 157 9.73 -7.76 2.34
N SER A 158 8.54 -7.99 1.78
CA SER A 158 8.00 -9.33 1.49
C SER A 158 8.88 -10.11 0.51
N ASN A 159 9.32 -9.45 -0.58
CA ASN A 159 10.18 -10.07 -1.57
C ASN A 159 11.54 -10.47 -0.97
N THR A 160 12.11 -9.64 -0.09
CA THR A 160 13.40 -9.94 0.56
C THR A 160 13.26 -11.06 1.58
N LEU A 161 12.23 -11.01 2.43
CA LEU A 161 11.92 -12.06 3.40
C LEU A 161 11.75 -13.43 2.73
N LEU A 162 11.00 -13.47 1.62
CA LEU A 162 10.76 -14.70 0.89
C LEU A 162 12.04 -15.20 0.19
N LYS A 163 12.68 -14.36 -0.62
CA LYS A 163 13.81 -14.79 -1.47
C LYS A 163 15.09 -15.09 -0.70
N ARG A 164 15.38 -14.35 0.37
CA ARG A 164 16.63 -14.51 1.13
C ARG A 164 16.50 -15.42 2.35
N TYR A 165 15.32 -15.47 2.96
CA TYR A 165 15.12 -16.13 4.25
C TYR A 165 13.99 -17.18 4.23
N GLY A 166 13.29 -17.36 3.11
CA GLY A 166 12.17 -18.31 3.01
C GLY A 166 10.95 -17.95 3.87
N ILE A 167 10.88 -16.71 4.37
CA ILE A 167 9.83 -16.25 5.28
C ILE A 167 8.70 -15.62 4.47
N ARG A 168 7.47 -16.14 4.64
CA ARG A 168 6.29 -15.60 3.96
C ARG A 168 5.79 -14.36 4.67
N SER A 169 5.15 -13.48 3.89
CA SER A 169 4.50 -12.27 4.41
C SER A 169 3.02 -12.25 4.05
N ILE A 170 2.19 -11.75 4.95
CA ILE A 170 0.78 -11.42 4.70
C ILE A 170 0.70 -9.90 4.65
N ASN A 171 0.42 -9.34 3.48
CA ASN A 171 0.25 -7.91 3.32
C ASN A 171 -1.23 -7.55 3.22
N LEU A 172 -1.77 -6.85 4.23
CA LEU A 172 -3.13 -6.33 4.17
C LEU A 172 -3.17 -4.80 4.04
N SER A 173 -2.03 -4.16 3.77
CA SER A 173 -1.95 -2.71 3.65
C SER A 173 -2.93 -2.15 2.62
N ARG A 174 -3.58 -1.04 2.98
CA ARG A 174 -4.71 -0.49 2.22
C ARG A 174 -4.68 1.03 2.20
N GLN A 175 -4.72 1.62 1.00
CA GLN A 175 -4.74 3.07 0.82
C GLN A 175 -5.89 3.73 1.57
N SER A 176 -5.65 4.98 1.97
CA SER A 176 -6.66 5.84 2.62
C SER A 176 -7.25 5.25 3.90
N THR A 177 -6.54 4.32 4.55
CA THR A 177 -6.90 3.76 5.85
C THR A 177 -6.04 4.36 6.96
N GLY A 178 -6.51 4.23 8.19
CA GLY A 178 -5.86 4.75 9.38
C GLY A 178 -6.60 4.27 10.63
N LEU A 179 -6.15 4.69 11.80
CA LEU A 179 -6.80 4.37 13.06
C LEU A 179 -7.95 5.32 13.40
N ALA A 180 -8.06 6.51 12.78
CA ALA A 180 -9.03 7.54 13.14
C ALA A 180 -10.49 7.20 12.74
N TYR A 181 -10.68 6.45 11.65
CA TYR A 181 -12.01 6.17 11.07
C TYR A 181 -12.28 4.67 10.93
N PRO A 182 -12.61 3.95 12.03
CA PRO A 182 -12.82 2.50 12.01
C PRO A 182 -14.05 2.07 11.18
N GLY A 183 -14.98 3.00 10.89
CA GLY A 183 -16.12 2.74 10.01
C GLY A 183 -15.75 2.57 8.54
N PHE A 184 -14.61 3.11 8.09
CA PHE A 184 -14.09 2.88 6.74
C PHE A 184 -13.24 1.60 6.70
N PHE A 185 -12.30 1.47 7.63
CA PHE A 185 -11.50 0.26 7.80
C PHE A 185 -11.04 0.12 9.26
N ASN A 186 -11.33 -1.02 9.88
CA ASN A 186 -11.04 -1.25 11.29
C ASN A 186 -9.75 -2.07 11.47
N TRP A 187 -8.61 -1.39 11.57
CA TRP A 187 -7.32 -2.03 11.81
C TRP A 187 -7.28 -2.91 13.08
N PRO A 188 -7.74 -2.47 14.26
CA PRO A 188 -7.80 -3.33 15.45
C PRO A 188 -8.53 -4.65 15.21
N GLN A 189 -9.69 -4.61 14.55
CA GLN A 189 -10.47 -5.82 14.23
C GLN A 189 -9.75 -6.70 13.20
N THR A 190 -9.20 -6.11 12.15
CA THR A 190 -8.43 -6.82 11.12
C THR A 190 -7.22 -7.52 11.71
N VAL A 191 -6.49 -6.87 12.62
CA VAL A 191 -5.35 -7.47 13.33
C VAL A 191 -5.80 -8.65 14.18
N ALA A 192 -6.82 -8.46 15.04
CA ALA A 192 -7.33 -9.52 15.91
C ALA A 192 -7.74 -10.76 15.10
N LYS A 193 -8.48 -10.56 14.00
CA LYS A 193 -8.90 -11.63 13.10
C LYS A 193 -7.70 -12.34 12.46
N THR A 194 -6.77 -11.57 11.90
CA THR A 194 -5.64 -12.12 11.12
C THR A 194 -4.70 -12.92 12.02
N LEU A 195 -4.34 -12.40 13.19
CA LEU A 195 -3.52 -13.13 14.17
C LEU A 195 -4.26 -14.34 14.76
N GLY A 196 -5.59 -14.32 14.75
CA GLY A 196 -6.44 -15.46 15.08
C GLY A 196 -6.36 -16.61 14.08
N GLU A 197 -6.40 -16.29 12.79
CA GLU A 197 -6.44 -17.25 11.68
C GLU A 197 -5.06 -17.75 11.23
N ARG A 198 -3.99 -17.03 11.61
CA ARG A 198 -2.61 -17.28 11.14
C ARG A 198 -1.65 -17.46 12.32
N PRO A 199 -1.61 -18.64 12.96
CA PRO A 199 -0.79 -18.87 14.16
C PRO A 199 0.73 -18.87 13.91
N ARG A 200 1.18 -18.88 12.66
CA ARG A 200 2.61 -18.80 12.30
C ARG A 200 3.14 -17.37 12.24
N ILE A 201 2.28 -16.36 12.32
CA ILE A 201 2.76 -14.97 12.41
C ILE A 201 3.56 -14.81 13.69
N ARG A 202 4.81 -14.34 13.57
CA ARG A 202 5.68 -14.03 14.73
C ARG A 202 6.13 -12.58 14.77
N LEU A 203 6.00 -11.87 13.65
CA LEU A 203 6.27 -10.44 13.57
C LEU A 203 5.11 -9.74 12.85
N MET A 204 4.67 -8.62 13.40
CA MET A 204 3.82 -7.65 12.73
C MET A 204 4.59 -6.34 12.53
N VAL A 205 4.58 -5.82 11.31
CA VAL A 205 5.15 -4.50 10.99
C VAL A 205 4.00 -3.56 10.67
N ILE A 206 3.96 -2.41 11.36
CA ILE A 206 2.91 -1.40 11.21
C ILE A 206 3.51 -0.14 10.61
N PHE A 207 2.89 0.43 9.58
CA PHE A 207 3.29 1.73 9.03
C PHE A 207 2.05 2.54 8.58
N LEU A 208 1.68 3.52 9.42
CA LEU A 208 0.45 4.31 9.34
C LEU A 208 0.72 5.77 9.71
N GLY A 209 -0.12 6.70 9.23
CA GLY A 209 -0.16 8.04 9.81
C GLY A 209 -0.88 9.12 9.00
N PRO A 210 -0.57 9.34 7.71
CA PRO A 210 -1.07 10.48 6.95
C PRO A 210 -2.59 10.63 6.89
N ASN A 211 -3.33 9.54 7.11
CA ASN A 211 -4.81 9.52 7.08
C ASN A 211 -5.47 9.73 8.46
N ASP A 212 -4.70 9.90 9.52
CA ASP A 212 -5.19 10.03 10.90
C ASP A 212 -5.23 11.44 11.53
N PRO A 213 -4.65 12.53 10.95
CA PRO A 213 -4.64 13.83 11.61
C PRO A 213 -5.94 14.62 11.44
N TRP A 214 -7.06 13.98 11.77
CA TRP A 214 -8.42 14.48 11.59
C TRP A 214 -9.26 14.24 12.85
N ASP A 215 -10.38 14.94 12.93
CA ASP A 215 -11.35 14.74 14.00
C ASP A 215 -11.92 13.32 13.94
N MET A 216 -12.14 12.67 15.09
CA MET A 216 -12.59 11.28 15.15
C MET A 216 -14.07 11.16 15.49
N PRO A 217 -14.82 10.27 14.82
CA PRO A 217 -16.20 9.99 15.20
C PRO A 217 -16.27 9.25 16.55
N GLN A 218 -17.30 9.56 17.35
CA GLN A 218 -17.59 8.88 18.62
C GLN A 218 -18.79 7.90 18.55
N GLY A 219 -19.42 7.77 17.39
CA GLY A 219 -20.68 7.06 17.21
C GLY A 219 -21.78 7.98 16.66
N LYS A 220 -22.91 7.38 16.25
CA LYS A 220 -24.01 8.11 15.62
C LYS A 220 -24.56 9.19 16.55
N GLY A 221 -24.71 10.41 16.03
CA GLY A 221 -25.29 11.56 16.74
C GLY A 221 -24.40 12.22 17.79
N LYS A 222 -23.16 11.75 18.00
CA LYS A 222 -22.21 12.38 18.93
C LYS A 222 -21.29 13.37 18.21
N PRO A 223 -20.86 14.46 18.88
CA PRO A 223 -19.88 15.36 18.31
C PRO A 223 -18.56 14.63 18.06
N PHE A 224 -17.83 15.07 17.05
CA PHE A 224 -16.51 14.52 16.75
C PHE A 224 -15.51 14.94 17.82
N LEU A 225 -14.58 14.05 18.12
CA LEU A 225 -13.39 14.35 18.89
C LEU A 225 -12.47 15.22 18.05
N ARG A 226 -12.21 16.44 18.49
CA ARG A 226 -11.27 17.33 17.81
C ARG A 226 -9.84 16.79 17.91
N PHE A 227 -9.11 16.72 16.80
CA PHE A 227 -7.72 16.25 16.77
C PHE A 227 -6.86 16.91 17.87
N ARG A 228 -6.01 16.10 18.54
CA ARG A 228 -5.14 16.49 19.67
C ARG A 228 -5.82 16.94 20.96
N THR A 229 -7.15 16.92 21.05
CA THR A 229 -7.79 17.07 22.37
C THR A 229 -7.50 15.86 23.25
N PRO A 230 -7.50 15.99 24.59
CA PRO A 230 -7.24 14.86 25.48
C PRO A 230 -8.17 13.65 25.22
N ALA A 231 -9.43 13.90 24.89
CA ALA A 231 -10.39 12.84 24.57
C ALA A 231 -10.11 12.16 23.22
N TRP A 232 -9.63 12.91 22.21
CA TRP A 232 -9.14 12.35 20.95
C TRP A 232 -7.94 11.45 21.20
N GLU A 233 -6.95 11.96 21.95
CA GLU A 233 -5.72 11.22 22.24
C GLU A 233 -6.01 9.92 22.98
N LEU A 234 -6.85 9.98 24.01
CA LEU A 234 -7.26 8.79 24.77
C LEU A 234 -7.89 7.73 23.85
N SER A 235 -8.84 8.13 23.00
CA SER A 235 -9.50 7.18 22.08
C SER A 235 -8.53 6.63 21.03
N TYR A 236 -7.59 7.44 20.54
CA TYR A 236 -6.60 7.02 19.56
C TYR A 236 -5.61 6.04 20.16
N ARG A 237 -5.13 6.32 21.38
CA ARG A 237 -4.27 5.45 22.18
C ARG A 237 -4.93 4.09 22.44
N GLN A 238 -6.21 4.07 22.80
CA GLN A 238 -6.96 2.82 22.97
C GLN A 238 -6.99 1.96 21.69
N ARG A 239 -7.00 2.57 20.50
CA ARG A 239 -6.95 1.82 19.23
C ARG A 239 -5.55 1.27 18.95
N ILE A 240 -4.50 1.99 19.33
CA ILE A 240 -3.12 1.50 19.29
C ILE A 240 -2.96 0.32 20.28
N ASP A 241 -3.40 0.52 21.53
CA ASP A 241 -3.33 -0.49 22.58
C ASP A 241 -4.07 -1.77 22.17
N ALA A 242 -5.26 -1.67 21.60
CA ALA A 242 -6.00 -2.82 21.09
C ALA A 242 -5.24 -3.63 20.03
N ILE A 243 -4.40 -3.00 19.20
CA ILE A 243 -3.55 -3.70 18.23
C ILE A 243 -2.38 -4.40 18.93
N LEU A 244 -1.71 -3.70 19.86
CA LEU A 244 -0.54 -4.20 20.57
C LEU A 244 -0.91 -5.32 21.56
N ASP A 245 -2.06 -5.23 22.22
CA ASP A 245 -2.61 -6.26 23.10
C ASP A 245 -2.86 -7.57 22.34
N GLN A 246 -3.42 -7.50 21.12
CA GLN A 246 -3.62 -8.69 20.30
C GLN A 246 -2.30 -9.34 19.89
N ALA A 247 -1.28 -8.54 19.60
CA ALA A 247 0.05 -9.05 19.33
C ALA A 247 0.64 -9.74 20.57
N HIS A 248 0.55 -9.09 21.73
CA HIS A 248 1.03 -9.62 23.01
C HIS A 248 0.38 -10.96 23.37
N VAL A 249 -0.96 -11.05 23.32
CA VAL A 249 -1.72 -12.29 23.61
C VAL A 249 -1.31 -13.44 22.70
N ARG A 250 -0.86 -13.15 21.47
CA ARG A 250 -0.45 -14.15 20.48
C ARG A 250 1.06 -14.41 20.45
N GLY A 251 1.84 -13.74 21.30
CA GLY A 251 3.30 -13.83 21.30
C GLY A 251 3.94 -13.28 20.01
N VAL A 252 3.31 -12.30 19.37
CA VAL A 252 3.77 -11.65 18.14
C VAL A 252 4.57 -10.41 18.50
N GLN A 253 5.79 -10.30 17.98
CA GLN A 253 6.60 -9.09 18.10
C GLN A 253 6.08 -8.02 17.14
N VAL A 254 6.25 -6.74 17.50
CA VAL A 254 5.77 -5.60 16.70
C VAL A 254 6.92 -4.64 16.41
N ILE A 255 7.06 -4.26 15.15
CA ILE A 255 7.85 -3.11 14.71
C ILE A 255 6.89 -2.04 14.19
N TRP A 256 6.73 -0.96 14.95
CA TRP A 256 5.95 0.20 14.53
C TRP A 256 6.87 1.22 13.85
N VAL A 257 6.67 1.42 12.55
CA VAL A 257 7.37 2.42 11.76
C VAL A 257 6.64 3.75 11.87
N GLY A 258 7.29 4.76 12.42
CA GLY A 258 6.75 6.12 12.48
C GLY A 258 6.88 6.86 11.14
N PRO A 259 5.83 7.56 10.68
CA PRO A 259 5.89 8.40 9.47
C PRO A 259 6.97 9.46 9.57
N PRO A 260 7.67 9.77 8.46
CA PRO A 260 8.65 10.83 8.45
C PRO A 260 7.97 12.21 8.38
N ASN A 261 8.78 13.26 8.46
CA ASN A 261 8.36 14.63 8.19
C ASN A 261 7.81 14.74 6.78
N MET A 262 6.85 15.64 6.60
CA MET A 262 6.12 15.85 5.35
C MET A 262 6.44 17.24 4.79
N GLN A 263 6.30 17.42 3.48
CA GLN A 263 6.57 18.73 2.87
C GLN A 263 5.65 19.83 3.41
N GLN A 264 4.39 19.51 3.70
CA GLN A 264 3.46 20.45 4.30
C GLN A 264 3.66 20.50 5.81
N ALA A 265 4.04 21.68 6.34
CA ALA A 265 4.36 21.87 7.76
C ALA A 265 3.25 21.42 8.72
N ARG A 266 1.98 21.72 8.40
CA ARG A 266 0.82 21.28 9.20
C ARG A 266 0.72 19.77 9.31
N LEU A 267 0.88 19.06 8.18
CA LEU A 267 0.85 17.60 8.15
C LEU A 267 2.08 17.02 8.85
N SER A 268 3.26 17.59 8.62
CA SER A 268 4.51 17.20 9.28
C SER A 268 4.41 17.29 10.81
N THR A 269 3.86 18.40 11.30
CA THR A 269 3.58 18.60 12.74
C THR A 269 2.61 17.54 13.25
N ALA A 270 1.57 17.21 12.47
CA ALA A 270 0.64 16.15 12.82
C ALA A 270 1.30 14.77 12.88
N MET A 271 2.19 14.44 11.93
CA MET A 271 2.99 13.20 11.95
C MET A 271 3.91 13.13 13.16
N ALA A 272 4.57 14.23 13.52
CA ALA A 272 5.42 14.29 14.72
C ALA A 272 4.61 13.97 16.00
N TYR A 273 3.39 14.48 16.11
CA TYR A 273 2.49 14.18 17.22
C TYR A 273 2.08 12.69 17.24
N LEU A 274 1.60 12.15 16.11
CA LEU A 274 1.22 10.74 16.02
C LEU A 274 2.40 9.80 16.31
N SER A 275 3.58 10.11 15.77
CA SER A 275 4.83 9.38 16.04
C SER A 275 5.21 9.37 17.52
N GLY A 276 4.88 10.42 18.28
CA GLY A 276 5.00 10.44 19.73
C GLY A 276 4.12 9.38 20.39
N LEU A 277 2.82 9.35 20.02
CA LEU A 277 1.87 8.37 20.54
C LEU A 277 2.30 6.93 20.22
N TYR A 278 2.71 6.67 18.97
CA TYR A 278 3.17 5.35 18.53
C TYR A 278 4.39 4.88 19.33
N ARG A 279 5.39 5.75 19.48
CA ARG A 279 6.62 5.43 20.22
C ARG A 279 6.32 5.10 21.67
N GLU A 280 5.52 5.93 22.34
CA GLU A 280 5.17 5.72 23.75
C GLU A 280 4.39 4.42 23.97
N GLN A 281 3.40 4.13 23.12
CA GLN A 281 2.63 2.90 23.26
C GLN A 281 3.44 1.66 22.90
N ALA A 282 4.23 1.69 21.83
CA ALA A 282 5.13 0.58 21.51
C ALA A 282 6.08 0.29 22.70
N GLN A 283 6.69 1.32 23.29
CA GLN A 283 7.57 1.16 24.46
C GLN A 283 6.85 0.57 25.67
N ARG A 284 5.64 1.06 26.00
CA ARG A 284 4.84 0.55 27.12
C ARG A 284 4.48 -0.92 26.98
N HIS A 285 4.27 -1.38 25.75
CA HIS A 285 3.98 -2.78 25.44
C HIS A 285 5.24 -3.65 25.24
N GLY A 286 6.44 -3.10 25.48
CA GLY A 286 7.71 -3.80 25.26
C GLY A 286 8.02 -4.08 23.78
N GLN A 287 7.37 -3.36 22.86
CA GLN A 287 7.49 -3.49 21.42
C GLN A 287 8.45 -2.45 20.83
N HIS A 288 8.78 -2.60 19.55
CA HIS A 288 9.78 -1.77 18.89
C HIS A 288 9.16 -0.63 18.10
N TYR A 289 9.75 0.55 18.23
CA TYR A 289 9.48 1.70 17.38
C TYR A 289 10.72 2.07 16.56
N VAL A 290 10.52 2.37 15.28
CA VAL A 290 11.56 2.88 14.38
C VAL A 290 11.05 4.11 13.63
N SER A 291 11.85 5.17 13.60
CA SER A 291 11.46 6.41 12.92
C SER A 291 11.94 6.40 11.47
N ALA A 292 11.04 6.63 10.51
CA ALA A 292 11.45 6.83 9.12
C ALA A 292 12.31 8.11 8.94
N ASN A 293 12.22 9.10 9.84
CA ASN A 293 13.12 10.27 9.81
C ASN A 293 14.58 9.85 9.96
N VAL A 294 14.88 8.89 10.84
CA VAL A 294 16.25 8.39 11.05
C VAL A 294 16.78 7.73 9.78
N VAL A 295 15.94 6.98 9.08
CA VAL A 295 16.28 6.33 7.80
C VAL A 295 16.56 7.34 6.70
N LEU A 296 15.80 8.44 6.68
CA LEU A 296 15.93 9.51 5.70
C LEU A 296 16.97 10.57 6.10
N GLY A 297 17.62 10.41 7.25
CA GLY A 297 18.60 11.36 7.77
C GLY A 297 18.00 12.69 8.22
N TYR A 298 16.67 12.78 8.40
CA TYR A 298 16.00 14.00 8.82
C TYR A 298 16.25 14.28 10.32
N LYS A 299 16.47 15.55 10.62
CA LYS A 299 16.66 16.16 11.95
C LYS A 299 15.57 17.19 12.21
N GLY A 300 15.04 17.20 13.43
CA GLY A 300 13.98 18.12 13.80
C GLY A 300 12.75 18.00 12.90
N ASP A 301 12.30 19.12 12.35
CA ASP A 301 11.14 19.26 11.47
C ASP A 301 11.51 19.29 9.97
N GLU A 302 12.77 19.04 9.62
CA GLU A 302 13.24 19.16 8.24
C GLU A 302 12.59 18.15 7.29
N PHE A 303 12.40 18.58 6.05
CA PHE A 303 11.96 17.73 4.95
C PHE A 303 12.92 17.92 3.77
N SER A 304 13.34 16.81 3.16
CA SER A 304 14.13 16.80 1.93
C SER A 304 13.64 15.73 0.97
N THR A 305 13.57 16.03 -0.32
CA THR A 305 13.22 15.05 -1.34
C THR A 305 14.35 14.07 -1.65
N THR A 306 15.58 14.42 -1.24
CA THR A 306 16.80 13.63 -1.45
C THR A 306 17.50 13.33 -0.12
N VAL A 307 18.26 12.24 -0.11
CA VAL A 307 19.19 11.89 0.96
C VAL A 307 20.60 11.83 0.38
N HIS A 308 21.60 12.25 1.15
CA HIS A 308 22.99 12.08 0.76
C HIS A 308 23.34 10.60 0.81
N ASN A 309 23.95 10.11 -0.27
CA ASN A 309 24.62 8.83 -0.25
C ASN A 309 26.01 8.95 0.35
N GLY A 310 26.46 7.90 1.05
CA GLY A 310 27.76 7.88 1.72
C GLY A 310 28.96 8.02 0.77
N GLN A 311 28.72 8.17 -0.54
CA GLN A 311 29.69 8.36 -1.61
C GLN A 311 29.62 9.78 -2.21
N GLY A 312 28.91 10.72 -1.57
CA GLY A 312 28.84 12.13 -1.98
C GLY A 312 27.80 12.45 -3.07
N GLY A 313 27.02 11.47 -3.53
CA GLY A 313 25.87 11.68 -4.43
C GLY A 313 24.56 11.90 -3.68
N GLN A 314 23.52 12.35 -4.39
CA GLN A 314 22.17 12.48 -3.85
C GLN A 314 21.26 11.37 -4.40
N LEU A 315 20.45 10.79 -3.51
CA LEU A 315 19.44 9.80 -3.86
C LEU A 315 18.06 10.37 -3.57
N ARG A 316 17.21 10.46 -4.59
CA ARG A 316 15.83 10.92 -4.40
C ARG A 316 14.98 9.84 -3.73
N THR A 317 14.41 10.17 -2.57
CA THR A 317 13.64 9.24 -1.71
C THR A 317 12.18 9.63 -1.57
N ARG A 318 11.80 10.88 -1.87
CA ARG A 318 10.40 11.35 -1.81
C ARG A 318 9.82 11.63 -3.19
N ALA A 319 8.54 11.30 -3.34
CA ALA A 319 7.72 11.68 -4.48
C ALA A 319 7.43 13.20 -4.46
N ASP A 320 6.97 13.75 -5.58
CA ASP A 320 6.65 15.18 -5.73
C ASP A 320 5.49 15.65 -4.85
N ASP A 321 4.64 14.73 -4.37
CA ASP A 321 3.51 15.06 -3.48
C ASP A 321 3.94 15.39 -2.03
N GLY A 322 5.21 15.19 -1.69
CA GLY A 322 5.75 15.51 -0.37
C GLY A 322 5.28 14.57 0.75
N ILE A 323 4.59 13.47 0.41
CA ILE A 323 4.05 12.46 1.33
C ILE A 323 4.67 11.10 1.04
N HIS A 324 4.60 10.63 -0.20
CA HIS A 324 5.01 9.28 -0.57
C HIS A 324 6.51 9.17 -0.89
N PHE A 325 6.94 7.91 -1.13
CA PHE A 325 8.31 7.54 -1.38
C PHE A 325 8.52 7.11 -2.83
N THR A 326 9.68 7.43 -3.37
CA THR A 326 10.19 6.78 -4.58
C THR A 326 10.61 5.34 -4.26
N ILE A 327 10.82 4.49 -5.27
CA ILE A 327 11.31 3.12 -5.07
C ILE A 327 12.59 3.07 -4.21
N PRO A 328 13.61 3.93 -4.41
CA PRO A 328 14.74 4.00 -3.51
C PRO A 328 14.36 4.28 -2.04
N GLY A 329 13.47 5.25 -1.79
CA GLY A 329 12.99 5.56 -0.44
C GLY A 329 12.27 4.39 0.23
N GLN A 330 11.41 3.69 -0.52
CA GLN A 330 10.70 2.49 -0.06
C GLN A 330 11.69 1.38 0.35
N LYS A 331 12.72 1.14 -0.48
CA LYS A 331 13.77 0.15 -0.20
C LYS A 331 14.60 0.51 1.03
N LEU A 332 14.91 1.78 1.25
CA LEU A 332 15.65 2.20 2.44
C LEU A 332 14.87 1.90 3.72
N ILE A 333 13.57 2.20 3.74
CA ILE A 333 12.72 1.91 4.89
C ILE A 333 12.57 0.40 5.09
N ALA A 334 12.34 -0.37 4.01
CA ALA A 334 12.28 -1.83 4.08
C ALA A 334 13.58 -2.44 4.63
N ASN A 335 14.73 -1.97 4.17
CA ASN A 335 16.04 -2.42 4.64
C ASN A 335 16.27 -2.08 6.11
N GLN A 336 15.81 -0.91 6.57
CA GLN A 336 15.88 -0.57 7.99
C GLN A 336 15.05 -1.54 8.84
N VAL A 337 13.84 -1.89 8.40
CA VAL A 337 13.00 -2.87 9.11
C VAL A 337 13.69 -4.23 9.13
N LEU A 338 14.25 -4.69 8.00
CA LEU A 338 14.99 -5.95 7.91
C LEU A 338 16.21 -5.99 8.84
N ALA A 339 16.93 -4.88 8.99
CA ALA A 339 18.10 -4.79 9.86
C ALA A 339 17.75 -4.93 11.36
N LEU A 340 16.48 -4.78 11.74
CA LEU A 340 15.99 -5.04 13.09
C LEU A 340 15.67 -6.53 13.34
N ILE A 341 15.79 -7.39 12.33
CA ILE A 341 15.42 -8.79 12.40
C ILE A 341 16.68 -9.66 12.33
N ALA A 342 16.85 -10.53 13.32
CA ALA A 342 17.80 -11.62 13.32
C ALA A 342 17.16 -12.86 12.68
N PHE A 343 17.93 -13.55 11.86
CA PHE A 343 17.52 -14.79 11.20
C PHE A 343 18.48 -15.91 11.63
N PRO A 344 18.27 -16.53 12.81
CA PRO A 344 19.05 -17.68 13.25
C PRO A 344 18.66 -18.90 12.40
N GLY A 345 19.37 -19.08 11.28
CA GLY A 345 19.26 -20.18 10.34
C GLY A 345 20.53 -20.24 9.48
N PRO A 346 20.91 -21.40 8.93
CA PRO A 346 22.30 -21.69 8.61
C PRO A 346 22.84 -20.67 7.61
N THR A 347 23.98 -20.08 7.98
CA THR A 347 24.90 -19.38 7.08
C THR A 347 24.96 -20.14 5.76
N VAL A 348 24.43 -19.53 4.70
CA VAL A 348 24.74 -19.93 3.33
C VAL A 348 26.25 -19.73 3.20
N THR A 349 27.01 -20.82 3.30
CA THR A 349 28.40 -20.85 2.86
C THR A 349 28.42 -20.38 1.42
N GLY A 350 29.19 -19.32 1.17
CA GLY A 350 29.38 -18.76 -0.16
C GLY A 350 29.86 -19.84 -1.14
N HIS A 351 29.33 -19.74 -2.35
CA HIS A 351 29.97 -20.22 -3.56
C HIS A 351 30.27 -19.01 -4.43
#